data_AF-A0A962A8W2-F1
#
_entry.id   AF-A0A962A8W2-F1
#
_cell.length_a   1.000
_cell.length_b   1.000
_cell.length_c   1.000
_cell.angle_alpha   90.00
_cell.angle_beta   90.00
_cell.angle_gamma   90.00
#
_symmetry.space_group_name_H-M   'P 1'
#
loop_
_entity.id
_entity.type
_entity.pdbx_description
1 polymer ?
#
loop_
_entity_poly.entity_id
_entity_poly.type
_entity_poly.pdbx_seq_one_letter_code
_entity_poly.pdbx_strand_id
1 'polypeptide(L)'
;MQKQLVRQRDYYGGALMILVGCLAGYIASTYDLGNLSDIGPGFFPLVLSVLLVGLGVGIVASAGKADGEAYGPMAHGHRVGVDLRGWAAIFAGVVAFIVLGAYAGMAPATFGCVFLSAIG
;
A
#
# COMPACT_ATOMS: atom_id res chain seq x y z
N MET A 1 -28.33 8.13 -9.56
CA MET A 1 -27.63 8.56 -8.32
C MET A 1 -26.32 7.82 -8.06
N GLN A 2 -26.20 6.50 -8.27
CA GLN A 2 -24.99 5.74 -7.91
C GLN A 2 -23.67 6.21 -8.58
N LYS A 3 -23.69 6.64 -9.86
CA LYS A 3 -22.49 7.16 -10.55
C LYS A 3 -21.87 8.40 -9.87
N GLN A 4 -22.69 9.24 -9.22
CA GLN A 4 -22.19 10.44 -8.53
C GLN A 4 -21.49 10.08 -7.20
N LEU A 5 -21.99 9.06 -6.49
CA LEU A 5 -21.41 8.58 -5.24
C LEU A 5 -20.07 7.87 -5.45
N VAL A 6 -19.96 7.06 -6.50
CA VAL A 6 -18.70 6.41 -6.88
C VAL A 6 -17.65 7.46 -7.26
N ARG A 7 -18.04 8.47 -8.06
CA ARG A 7 -17.13 9.58 -8.44
C ARG A 7 -16.60 10.35 -7.23
N GLN A 8 -17.45 10.68 -6.25
CA GLN A 8 -17.00 11.37 -5.05
C GLN A 8 -16.08 10.50 -4.21
N ARG A 9 -16.42 9.22 -4.02
CA ARG A 9 -15.60 8.26 -3.27
C ARG A 9 -14.22 8.06 -3.89
N ASP A 10 -14.15 7.91 -5.21
CA ASP A 10 -12.88 7.67 -5.91
C ASP A 10 -12.01 8.94 -5.90
N TYR A 11 -12.62 10.14 -5.96
CA TYR A 11 -11.93 11.41 -5.76
C TYR A 11 -11.34 11.55 -4.35
N TYR A 12 -12.11 11.23 -3.30
CA TYR A 12 -11.61 11.23 -1.92
C TYR A 12 -10.54 10.16 -1.69
N GLY A 13 -10.69 8.97 -2.28
CA GLY A 13 -9.70 7.89 -2.21
C GLY A 13 -8.37 8.27 -2.88
N GLY A 14 -8.43 8.84 -4.08
CA GLY A 14 -7.26 9.35 -4.79
C GLY A 14 -6.59 10.52 -4.06
N ALA A 15 -7.38 11.48 -3.54
CA ALA A 15 -6.85 12.59 -2.76
C ALA A 15 -6.13 12.13 -1.47
N LEU A 16 -6.68 11.13 -0.77
CA LEU A 16 -6.06 10.58 0.43
C LEU A 16 -4.77 9.81 0.11
N MET A 17 -4.73 9.06 -0.99
CA MET A 17 -3.50 8.41 -1.49
C MET A 17 -2.39 9.43 -1.80
N ILE A 18 -2.73 10.54 -2.46
CA ILE A 18 -1.78 11.63 -2.73
C ILE A 18 -1.29 12.25 -1.42
N LEU A 19 -2.21 12.56 -0.48
CA LEU A 19 -1.86 13.18 0.79
C LEU A 19 -0.91 12.30 1.61
N VAL A 20 -1.20 11.00 1.74
CA VAL A 20 -0.35 10.05 2.45
C VAL A 20 1.00 9.91 1.76
N GLY A 21 1.04 9.80 0.42
CA GLY A 21 2.27 9.75 -0.34
C GLY A 21 3.13 11.01 -0.19
N CYS A 22 2.53 12.20 -0.20
CA CYS A 22 3.25 13.46 0.03
C CYS A 22 3.82 13.57 1.44
N LEU A 23 3.04 13.19 2.47
CA LEU A 23 3.52 13.18 3.86
C LEU A 23 4.67 12.18 4.04
N ALA A 24 4.52 10.97 3.51
CA ALA A 24 5.57 9.96 3.54
C ALA A 24 6.83 10.44 2.80
N GLY A 25 6.67 11.12 1.65
CA GLY A 25 7.79 11.69 0.88
C GLY A 25 8.50 12.83 1.62
N TYR A 26 7.76 13.69 2.32
CA TYR A 26 8.32 14.74 3.16
C TYR A 26 9.15 14.16 4.32
N ILE A 27 8.62 13.14 5.00
CA ILE A 27 9.36 12.43 6.05
C ILE A 27 10.60 11.76 5.44
N ALA A 28 10.44 11.08 4.31
CA ALA A 28 11.52 10.37 3.64
C ALA A 28 12.65 11.29 3.15
N SER A 29 12.35 12.55 2.82
CA SER A 29 13.37 13.55 2.44
C SER A 29 14.14 14.12 3.64
N THR A 30 13.72 13.83 4.87
CA THR A 30 14.53 14.07 6.08
C THR A 30 15.49 12.93 6.41
N TYR A 31 15.38 11.78 5.73
CA TYR A 31 16.30 10.66 5.87
C TYR A 31 17.37 10.69 4.78
N ASP A 32 18.58 10.29 5.15
CA ASP A 32 19.67 10.14 4.19
C ASP A 32 19.29 9.08 3.15
N LEU A 33 19.29 9.51 1.89
CA LEU A 33 19.12 8.65 0.71
C LEU A 33 20.35 7.76 0.47
N GLY A 34 21.48 8.10 1.09
CA GLY A 34 22.75 7.43 0.89
C GLY A 34 23.30 7.65 -0.52
N ASN A 35 24.18 6.76 -0.95
CA ASN A 35 24.76 6.74 -2.30
C ASN A 35 24.17 5.54 -3.06
N LEU A 36 24.20 5.52 -4.40
CA LEU A 36 23.63 4.37 -5.16
C LEU A 36 24.27 3.02 -4.80
N SER A 37 25.48 3.03 -4.25
CA SER A 37 26.19 1.85 -3.75
C SER A 37 25.85 1.45 -2.31
N ASP A 38 25.31 2.37 -1.51
CA ASP A 38 24.86 2.15 -0.12
C ASP A 38 23.51 2.85 0.07
N ILE A 39 22.44 2.12 -0.29
CA ILE A 39 21.07 2.64 -0.25
C ILE A 39 20.70 2.97 1.19
N GLY A 40 20.53 4.27 1.47
CA GLY A 40 20.11 4.76 2.77
C GLY A 40 18.66 4.39 3.08
N PRO A 41 18.27 4.39 4.37
CA PRO A 41 16.94 3.99 4.82
C PRO A 41 15.82 4.88 4.24
N GLY A 42 16.15 6.08 3.75
CA GLY A 42 15.20 7.01 3.12
C GLY A 42 14.77 6.63 1.70
N PHE A 43 15.52 5.76 1.00
CA PHE A 43 15.22 5.42 -0.40
C PHE A 43 13.91 4.64 -0.55
N PHE A 44 13.68 3.65 0.31
CA PHE A 44 12.48 2.82 0.23
C PHE A 44 11.19 3.63 0.48
N PRO A 45 11.09 4.44 1.56
CA PRO A 45 9.97 5.35 1.75
C PRO A 45 9.78 6.36 0.60
N LEU A 46 10.85 6.87 -0.01
CA LEU A 46 10.74 7.82 -1.13
C LEU A 46 10.16 7.16 -2.39
N VAL A 47 10.64 5.97 -2.77
CA VAL A 47 10.09 5.24 -3.93
C VAL A 47 8.61 4.91 -3.71
N LEU A 48 8.26 4.42 -2.51
CA LEU A 48 6.86 4.13 -2.17
C LEU A 48 5.99 5.38 -2.24
N SER A 49 6.50 6.52 -1.80
CA SER A 49 5.80 7.81 -1.85
C SER A 49 5.52 8.25 -3.29
N VAL A 50 6.50 8.14 -4.18
CA VAL A 50 6.33 8.45 -5.61
C VAL A 50 5.29 7.54 -6.25
N LEU A 51 5.32 6.24 -5.95
CA LEU A 51 4.34 5.29 -6.45
C LEU A 51 2.92 5.59 -5.93
N LEU A 52 2.76 5.89 -4.63
CA LEU A 52 1.46 6.24 -4.04
C LEU A 52 0.88 7.50 -4.68
N VAL A 53 1.70 8.56 -4.81
CA VAL A 53 1.27 9.81 -5.46
C VAL A 53 0.90 9.57 -6.91
N GLY A 54 1.71 8.79 -7.65
CA GLY A 54 1.42 8.44 -9.05
C GLY A 54 0.10 7.68 -9.21
N LEU A 55 -0.15 6.67 -8.36
CA LEU A 55 -1.41 5.94 -8.34
C LEU A 55 -2.59 6.84 -7.95
N GLY A 56 -2.43 7.69 -6.94
CA GLY A 56 -3.46 8.63 -6.51
C GLY A 56 -3.83 9.64 -7.60
N VAL A 57 -2.85 10.18 -8.32
CA VAL A 57 -3.07 11.04 -9.50
C VAL A 57 -3.81 10.26 -10.59
N GLY A 58 -3.41 9.00 -10.84
CA GLY A 58 -4.10 8.11 -11.78
C GLY A 58 -5.59 7.89 -11.43
N ILE A 59 -5.91 7.69 -10.15
CA ILE A 59 -7.28 7.52 -9.65
C ILE A 59 -8.10 8.81 -9.80
N VAL A 60 -7.53 9.98 -9.46
CA VAL A 60 -8.23 11.27 -9.63
C VAL A 60 -8.46 11.58 -11.11
N ALA A 61 -7.49 11.27 -11.98
CA ALA A 61 -7.61 11.46 -13.42
C ALA A 61 -8.64 10.50 -14.06
N SER A 62 -8.74 9.26 -13.57
CA SER A 62 -9.71 8.27 -14.07
C SER A 62 -11.12 8.49 -13.53
N ALA A 63 -11.28 9.13 -12.36
CA ALA A 63 -12.58 9.47 -11.78
C ALA A 63 -13.46 10.35 -12.70
N GLY A 64 -12.85 11.10 -13.63
CA GLY A 64 -13.56 11.89 -14.65
C GLY A 64 -13.97 11.12 -15.92
N LYS A 65 -13.36 9.96 -16.19
CA LYS A 65 -13.53 9.16 -17.41
C LYS A 65 -14.34 7.89 -17.18
N ALA A 66 -15.27 7.91 -16.23
CA ALA A 66 -16.03 6.75 -15.77
C ALA A 66 -17.00 6.17 -16.83
N ASP A 67 -16.45 5.58 -17.89
CA ASP A 67 -16.99 4.37 -18.50
C ASP A 67 -16.49 3.18 -17.67
N GLY A 68 -17.37 2.20 -17.50
CA GLY A 68 -17.34 1.22 -16.41
C GLY A 68 -16.01 0.52 -16.14
N GLU A 69 -15.88 0.08 -14.89
CA GLU A 69 -14.90 -0.92 -14.39
C GLU A 69 -13.62 -0.37 -13.75
N ALA A 70 -13.73 0.68 -12.92
CA ALA A 70 -12.70 0.97 -11.94
C ALA A 70 -12.96 0.16 -10.66
N TYR A 71 -12.55 -1.12 -10.68
CA TYR A 71 -12.03 -1.89 -9.56
C TYR A 71 -11.77 -3.30 -10.12
N GLY A 72 -10.53 -3.58 -10.50
CA GLY A 72 -10.15 -4.89 -11.03
C GLY A 72 -10.49 -6.05 -10.07
N PRO A 73 -10.20 -7.31 -10.47
CA PRO A 73 -10.57 -8.53 -9.73
C PRO A 73 -10.12 -8.63 -8.26
N MET A 74 -9.36 -7.63 -7.76
CA MET A 74 -8.96 -7.45 -6.36
C MET A 74 -9.89 -6.56 -5.54
N ALA A 75 -11.04 -6.10 -6.05
CA ALA A 75 -12.14 -5.69 -5.17
C ALA A 75 -12.78 -6.95 -4.58
N HIS A 76 -12.03 -7.61 -3.69
CA HIS A 76 -12.61 -8.58 -2.77
C HIS A 76 -13.83 -7.93 -2.15
N GLY A 77 -14.96 -8.61 -2.37
CA GLY A 77 -16.27 -8.04 -2.28
C GLY A 77 -16.50 -7.33 -0.96
N HIS A 78 -17.40 -6.36 -1.03
CA HIS A 78 -18.20 -5.74 0.01
C HIS A 78 -18.50 -6.64 1.24
N ARG A 79 -17.49 -7.05 1.99
CA ARG A 79 -17.61 -7.56 3.35
C ARG A 79 -17.64 -6.32 4.21
N VAL A 80 -18.86 -5.81 4.42
CA VAL A 80 -19.17 -4.75 5.38
C VAL A 80 -19.08 -5.35 6.78
N GLY A 81 -17.89 -5.81 7.15
CA GLY A 81 -17.54 -6.40 8.43
C GLY A 81 -16.05 -6.20 8.64
N VAL A 82 -15.64 -5.83 9.86
CA VAL A 82 -14.22 -5.75 10.21
C VAL A 82 -13.65 -7.17 10.14
N ASP A 83 -12.94 -7.49 9.06
CA ASP A 83 -12.20 -8.75 8.91
C ASP A 83 -10.96 -8.68 9.82
N LEU A 84 -11.21 -8.78 11.13
CA LEU A 84 -10.19 -8.72 12.18
C LEU A 84 -9.11 -9.79 11.98
N ARG A 85 -9.48 -10.93 11.37
CA ARG A 85 -8.57 -12.00 10.95
C ARG A 85 -7.62 -11.57 9.86
N GLY A 86 -8.12 -10.93 8.79
CA GLY A 86 -7.28 -10.42 7.70
C GLY A 86 -6.34 -9.31 8.18
N TRP A 87 -6.84 -8.39 9.01
CA TRP A 87 -6.00 -7.37 9.65
C TRP A 87 -4.92 -8.01 10.53
N ALA A 88 -5.29 -8.92 11.42
CA ALA A 88 -4.35 -9.62 12.27
C ALA A 88 -3.31 -10.42 11.47
N ALA A 89 -3.72 -11.05 10.36
CA ALA A 89 -2.82 -11.82 9.51
C ALA A 89 -1.80 -10.96 8.77
N ILE A 90 -2.19 -9.78 8.28
CA ILE A 90 -1.25 -8.83 7.65
C ILE A 90 -0.22 -8.35 8.68
N PHE A 91 -0.67 -7.92 9.86
CA PHE A 91 0.26 -7.51 10.93
C PHE A 91 1.15 -8.66 11.39
N ALA A 92 0.58 -9.86 11.56
CA ALA A 92 1.32 -11.05 11.94
C ALA A 92 2.35 -11.44 10.88
N GLY A 93 2.03 -11.33 9.58
CA GLY A 93 2.93 -11.54 8.47
C GLY A 93 4.15 -10.60 8.51
N VAL A 94 3.91 -9.31 8.72
CA VAL A 94 4.99 -8.32 8.86
C VAL A 94 5.89 -8.63 10.07
N VAL A 95 5.29 -8.94 11.23
CA VAL A 95 6.04 -9.27 12.45
C VAL A 95 6.85 -10.56 12.25
N ALA A 96 6.25 -11.59 11.66
CA ALA A 96 6.94 -12.85 11.36
C ALA A 96 8.10 -12.63 10.38
N PHE A 97 7.91 -11.80 9.35
CA PHE A 97 8.99 -11.46 8.42
C PHE A 97 10.17 -10.80 9.13
N ILE A 98 9.92 -9.85 10.03
CA ILE A 98 10.97 -9.15 10.79
C ILE A 98 11.72 -10.14 11.69
N VAL A 99 10.99 -11.00 12.42
CA VAL A 99 11.59 -11.98 13.34
C VAL A 99 12.38 -13.05 12.58
N LEU A 100 11.77 -13.71 11.60
CA LEU A 100 12.45 -14.74 10.81
C LEU A 100 13.61 -14.16 9.99
N GLY A 101 13.47 -12.92 9.49
CA GLY A 101 14.55 -12.21 8.79
C GLY A 101 15.77 -11.99 9.67
N ALA A 102 15.55 -11.67 10.95
CA ALA A 102 16.62 -11.47 11.93
C ALA A 102 17.31 -12.78 12.37
N TYR A 103 16.56 -13.89 12.51
CA TYR A 103 17.09 -15.13 13.11
C TYR A 103 17.44 -16.24 12.11
N ALA A 104 16.73 -16.34 10.98
CA ALA A 104 16.83 -17.47 10.05
C ALA A 104 17.31 -17.06 8.64
N GLY A 105 17.40 -15.76 8.35
CA GLY A 105 17.81 -15.20 7.07
C GLY A 105 16.64 -14.92 6.12
N MET A 106 16.94 -14.32 4.95
CA MET A 106 15.93 -13.75 4.06
C MET A 106 15.01 -14.79 3.39
N ALA A 107 15.56 -15.95 3.02
CA ALA A 107 14.80 -17.01 2.33
C ALA A 107 13.67 -17.64 3.19
N PRO A 108 13.91 -18.04 4.46
CA PRO A 108 12.82 -18.54 5.31
C PRO A 108 11.86 -17.44 5.77
N ALA A 109 12.32 -16.18 5.86
CA ALA A 109 11.47 -15.05 6.23
C ALA A 109 10.37 -14.76 5.20
N THR A 110 10.73 -14.73 3.91
CA THR A 110 9.76 -14.51 2.83
C THR A 110 8.74 -15.66 2.77
N PHE A 111 9.20 -16.90 2.92
CA PHE A 111 8.31 -18.07 2.95
C PHE A 111 7.33 -18.01 4.13
N GLY A 112 7.82 -17.72 5.35
CA GLY A 112 6.97 -17.60 6.53
C GLY A 112 5.94 -16.46 6.41
N CYS A 113 6.35 -15.32 5.87
CA CYS A 113 5.46 -14.17 5.65
C CYS A 113 4.31 -14.50 4.70
N VAL A 114 4.60 -15.13 3.54
CA VAL A 114 3.57 -15.48 2.55
C VAL A 114 2.59 -16.51 3.11
N PHE A 115 3.09 -17.57 3.77
CA PHE A 115 2.23 -18.59 4.36
C PHE A 115 1.34 -18.04 5.46
N LEU A 116 1.89 -17.18 6.33
CA LEU A 116 1.12 -16.59 7.42
C LEU A 116 0.05 -15.61 6.91
N SER A 117 0.37 -14.85 5.86
CA SER A 117 -0.58 -13.94 5.20
C SER A 117 -1.67 -14.71 4.41
N ALA A 118 -1.34 -15.89 3.87
CA ALA A 118 -2.29 -16.73 3.13
C ALA A 118 -3.28 -17.53 4.03
N ILE A 119 -2.97 -17.69 5.32
CA ILE A 119 -3.83 -18.39 6.29
C ILE A 119 -4.92 -17.46 6.87
N GLY A 120 -4.73 -16.14 6.79
CA GLY A 120 -5.64 -15.11 7.32
C GLY A 120 -6.89 -14.88 6.49
#